data_AF-A0A812CEQ3-F1
#
_entry.id   AF-A0A812CEQ3-F1
#
_cell.length_a   1.000
_cell.length_b   1.000
_cell.length_c   1.000
_cell.angle_alpha   90.00
_cell.angle_beta   90.00
_cell.angle_gamma   90.00
#
_symmetry.space_group_name_H-M   'P 1'
#
loop_
_entity.id
_entity.type
_entity.pdbx_description
1 polymer ?
#
loop_
_entity_poly.entity_id
_entity_poly.type
_entity_poly.pdbx_seq_one_letter_code
_entity_poly.pdbx_strand_id
1 'polypeptide(L)'
;MLDKWNTRQYYTAAYRPSGNGIIDRNHRTIKVIAERGGISPAEAVFWYNMSPKSGQREDTVPHIAIYTYQWRHPRVRSCLTHSDGHESIRIGEDVWVKPTGARCPTKWTRGTVTGSQSRNNVEVDGMPRHVLDLRVIQEDSENDGDYGRSSHEAQPQTLRRSQRERHPPRWMDDYVT
;
A
#
# COMPACT_ATOMS: atom_id res chain seq x y z
N MET A 1 18.63 17.63 -28.53
CA MET A 1 18.22 16.50 -27.67
C MET A 1 17.04 16.89 -26.78
N LEU A 2 17.06 18.04 -26.11
CA LEU A 2 15.99 18.52 -25.22
C LEU A 2 14.68 18.86 -25.96
N ASP A 3 14.78 19.47 -27.15
CA ASP A 3 13.59 19.80 -27.96
C ASP A 3 12.79 18.56 -28.38
N LYS A 4 13.47 17.42 -28.55
CA LYS A 4 12.82 16.12 -28.85
C LYS A 4 11.91 15.66 -27.71
N TRP A 5 12.25 16.00 -26.46
CA TRP A 5 11.51 15.62 -25.26
C TRP A 5 10.64 16.77 -24.71
N ASN A 6 10.54 17.89 -25.44
CA ASN A 6 9.81 19.09 -25.04
C ASN A 6 10.21 19.60 -23.63
N THR A 7 11.51 19.58 -23.31
CA THR A 7 12.02 20.02 -22.02
C THR A 7 12.69 21.39 -22.12
N ARG A 8 12.35 22.29 -21.18
CA ARG A 8 12.97 23.62 -21.08
C ARG A 8 14.22 23.56 -20.19
N GLN A 9 15.33 24.10 -20.68
CA GLN A 9 16.57 24.19 -19.92
C GLN A 9 16.63 25.49 -19.13
N TYR A 10 16.99 25.38 -17.85
CA TYR A 10 17.28 26.52 -16.99
C TYR A 10 18.76 26.48 -16.60
N TYR A 11 19.39 27.66 -16.58
CA TYR A 11 20.79 27.82 -16.21
C TYR A 11 20.90 28.69 -14.97
N THR A 12 21.90 28.38 -14.14
CA THR A 12 22.28 29.22 -13.00
C THR A 12 23.25 30.32 -13.44
N ALA A 13 23.38 31.35 -12.61
CA ALA A 13 24.35 32.41 -12.85
C ALA A 13 25.78 31.86 -12.88
N ALA A 14 26.59 32.38 -13.81
CA ALA A 14 28.00 31.99 -13.94
C ALA A 14 28.74 32.21 -12.62
N TYR A 15 29.63 31.27 -12.27
CA TYR A 15 30.46 31.29 -11.06
C TYR A 15 29.68 31.38 -9.73
N ARG A 16 28.38 31.08 -9.72
CA ARG A 16 27.54 31.03 -8.52
C ARG A 16 27.11 29.59 -8.21
N PRO A 17 27.88 28.86 -7.39
CA PRO A 17 27.54 27.47 -7.04
C PRO A 17 26.25 27.38 -6.23
N SER A 18 25.89 28.44 -5.49
CA SER A 18 24.67 28.48 -4.68
C SER A 18 23.37 28.26 -5.48
N GLY A 19 23.36 28.54 -6.79
CA GLY A 19 22.18 28.39 -7.63
C GLY A 19 21.62 26.97 -7.69
N ASN A 20 22.47 25.95 -7.55
CA ASN A 20 22.07 24.53 -7.55
C ASN A 20 22.25 23.88 -6.17
N GLY A 21 22.18 24.67 -5.10
CA GLY A 21 22.55 24.21 -3.77
C GLY A 21 21.73 23.03 -3.23
N ILE A 22 20.53 22.77 -3.72
CA ILE A 22 19.75 21.57 -3.35
C ILE A 22 20.48 20.31 -3.87
N ILE A 23 20.85 20.33 -5.15
CA ILE A 23 21.57 19.23 -5.79
C ILE A 23 22.94 19.03 -5.12
N ASP A 24 23.65 20.12 -4.83
CA ASP A 24 24.97 20.04 -4.18
C ASP A 24 24.90 19.43 -2.77
N ARG A 25 23.86 19.79 -2.00
CA ARG A 25 23.63 19.18 -0.68
C ARG A 25 23.28 17.69 -0.80
N ASN A 26 22.48 17.31 -1.80
CA ASN A 26 22.17 15.90 -2.07
C ASN A 26 23.44 15.12 -2.43
N HIS A 27 24.29 15.67 -3.31
CA HIS A 27 25.58 15.08 -3.65
C HIS A 27 26.46 14.86 -2.42
N ARG A 28 26.54 15.86 -1.53
CA ARG A 28 27.29 15.72 -0.28
C ARG A 28 26.78 14.54 0.56
N THR A 29 25.47 14.44 0.76
CA THR A 29 24.88 13.34 1.56
C THR A 29 25.12 11.98 0.92
N ILE A 30 24.90 11.85 -0.40
CA ILE A 30 25.09 10.58 -1.12
C ILE A 30 26.56 10.13 -1.05
N LYS A 31 27.51 11.05 -1.25
CA LYS A 31 28.95 10.74 -1.12
C LYS A 31 29.32 10.27 0.29
N VAL A 32 28.78 10.93 1.30
CA VAL A 32 28.99 10.53 2.71
C VAL A 32 28.43 9.13 2.97
N ILE A 33 27.25 8.79 2.43
CA ILE A 33 26.66 7.46 2.55
C ILE A 33 27.53 6.41 1.85
N ALA A 34 27.97 6.70 0.62
CA ALA A 34 28.82 5.79 -0.16
C ALA A 34 30.13 5.47 0.57
N GLU A 35 30.82 6.51 1.07
CA GLU A 35 32.09 6.35 1.78
C GLU A 35 31.92 5.60 3.10
N ARG A 36 30.95 6.00 3.93
CA ARG A 36 30.72 5.36 5.24
C ARG A 36 30.20 3.93 5.10
N GLY A 37 29.42 3.65 4.07
CA GLY A 37 28.90 2.32 3.80
C GLY A 37 29.88 1.41 3.05
N GLY A 38 30.96 1.96 2.47
CA GLY A 38 31.82 1.22 1.55
C GLY A 38 31.06 0.69 0.32
N ILE A 39 30.01 1.40 -0.10
CA ILE A 39 29.08 0.97 -1.16
C ILE A 39 29.22 1.81 -2.42
N SER A 40 28.71 1.30 -3.53
CA SER A 40 28.68 2.04 -4.79
C SER A 40 27.80 3.30 -4.68
N PRO A 41 28.10 4.38 -5.43
CA PRO A 41 27.25 5.57 -5.46
C PRO A 41 25.79 5.28 -5.86
N ALA A 42 25.56 4.30 -6.74
CA ALA A 42 24.21 3.90 -7.14
C ALA A 42 23.43 3.30 -5.97
N GLU A 43 24.08 2.46 -5.16
CA GLU A 43 23.48 1.89 -3.95
C GLU A 43 23.27 2.95 -2.87
N ALA A 44 24.19 3.93 -2.75
CA ALA A 44 24.02 5.06 -1.85
C ALA A 44 22.81 5.94 -2.21
N VAL A 45 22.56 6.17 -3.51
CA VAL A 45 21.36 6.88 -3.98
C VAL A 45 20.09 6.11 -3.60
N PHE A 46 20.12 4.79 -3.76
CA PHE A 46 19.00 3.94 -3.35
C PHE A 46 18.69 4.13 -1.86
N TRP A 47 19.69 4.04 -0.99
CA TRP A 47 19.48 4.24 0.46
C TRP A 47 19.07 5.67 0.81
N TYR A 48 19.61 6.68 0.12
CA TYR A 48 19.17 8.07 0.30
C TYR A 48 17.66 8.25 0.03
N ASN A 49 17.14 7.58 -1.01
CA ASN A 49 15.72 7.66 -1.36
C ASN A 49 14.81 6.78 -0.49
N MET A 50 15.36 5.80 0.23
CA MET A 50 14.59 4.81 1.00
C MET A 50 14.66 5.01 2.52
N SER A 51 15.68 5.69 3.02
CA SER A 51 15.91 5.86 4.45
C SER A 51 15.54 7.27 4.92
N PRO A 52 14.85 7.42 6.06
CA PRO A 52 14.61 8.73 6.64
C PRO A 52 15.93 9.32 7.13
N LYS A 53 16.02 10.65 7.14
CA LYS A 53 17.18 11.33 7.71
C LYS A 53 17.18 11.11 9.23
N SER A 54 18.37 11.05 9.84
CA SER A 54 18.50 10.90 11.29
C SER A 54 17.70 11.99 12.04
N GLY A 55 16.87 11.57 12.99
CA GLY A 55 16.00 12.44 13.79
C GLY A 55 14.72 12.91 13.07
N GLN A 56 14.49 12.48 11.84
CA GLN A 56 13.26 12.75 11.10
C GLN A 56 12.30 11.55 11.16
N ARG A 57 11.02 11.83 10.97
CA ARG A 57 9.97 10.79 10.94
C ARG A 57 10.16 9.87 9.73
N GLU A 58 9.78 8.60 9.87
CA GLU A 58 9.88 7.59 8.81
C GLU A 58 9.05 7.89 7.56
N ASP A 59 8.06 8.78 7.66
CA ASP A 59 7.21 9.21 6.54
C ASP A 59 7.81 10.37 5.71
N THR A 60 8.96 10.92 6.11
CA THR A 60 9.65 12.03 5.40
C THR A 60 10.64 11.55 4.33
N VAL A 61 10.60 10.27 3.97
CA VAL A 61 11.54 9.67 3.02
C VAL A 61 11.29 10.20 1.59
N PRO A 62 12.34 10.51 0.80
CA PRO A 62 12.17 11.12 -0.53
C PRO A 62 11.25 10.36 -1.49
N HIS A 63 11.25 9.02 -1.48
CA HIS A 63 10.40 8.25 -2.39
C HIS A 63 8.90 8.41 -2.09
N ILE A 64 8.52 8.67 -0.83
CA ILE A 64 7.13 8.86 -0.42
C ILE A 64 6.55 10.14 -1.05
N ALA A 65 7.39 11.16 -1.25
CA ALA A 65 6.97 12.39 -1.91
C ALA A 65 6.68 12.22 -3.41
N ILE A 66 7.23 11.19 -4.05
CA ILE A 66 7.11 10.95 -5.50
C ILE A 66 6.05 9.88 -5.79
N TYR A 67 6.05 8.78 -5.03
CA TYR A 67 5.18 7.65 -5.28
C TYR A 67 3.95 7.67 -4.38
N THR A 68 2.78 7.51 -4.98
CA THR A 68 1.50 7.42 -4.25
C THR A 68 1.19 6.01 -3.75
N TYR A 69 1.98 5.01 -4.14
CA TYR A 69 1.77 3.61 -3.78
C TYR A 69 2.84 3.14 -2.79
N GLN A 70 2.45 2.20 -1.93
CA GLN A 70 3.40 1.53 -1.05
C GLN A 70 4.26 0.57 -1.86
N TRP A 71 5.58 0.79 -1.82
CA TRP A 71 6.57 -0.05 -2.47
C TRP A 71 7.11 -1.09 -1.47
N ARG A 72 7.28 -2.35 -1.90
CA ARG A 72 7.97 -3.39 -1.10
C ARG A 72 9.48 -3.37 -1.36
N HIS A 73 10.25 -2.98 -0.35
CA HIS A 73 11.70 -2.86 -0.48
C HIS A 73 12.35 -4.24 -0.75
N PRO A 74 13.15 -4.42 -1.82
CA PRO A 74 13.65 -5.75 -2.22
C PRO A 74 14.49 -6.48 -1.16
N ARG A 75 15.22 -5.72 -0.32
CA ARG A 75 16.13 -6.26 0.71
C ARG A 75 15.57 -6.18 2.14
N VAL A 76 14.40 -5.58 2.31
CA VAL A 76 13.68 -5.57 3.59
C VAL A 76 12.58 -6.56 3.34
N ARG A 77 12.81 -7.80 3.79
CA ARG A 77 11.68 -8.70 3.99
C ARG A 77 10.74 -7.92 4.87
N SER A 78 9.57 -7.59 4.35
CA SER A 78 8.49 -7.13 5.21
C SER A 78 8.40 -8.20 6.28
N CYS A 79 8.78 -7.87 7.50
CA CYS A 79 8.11 -8.39 8.67
C CYS A 79 6.68 -7.88 8.53
N LEU A 80 5.95 -8.45 7.57
CA LEU A 80 4.59 -8.82 7.85
C LEU A 80 4.78 -9.68 9.10
N THR A 81 4.63 -9.05 10.27
CA THR A 81 3.62 -9.57 11.16
C THR A 81 2.51 -9.94 10.20
N HIS A 82 2.39 -11.23 9.92
CA HIS A 82 1.17 -11.73 9.36
C HIS A 82 0.16 -11.15 10.34
N SER A 83 -0.47 -10.03 9.98
CA SER A 83 -1.74 -9.73 10.59
C SER A 83 -2.47 -11.02 10.33
N ASP A 84 -2.78 -11.73 11.40
CA ASP A 84 -3.60 -12.91 11.43
C ASP A 84 -5.01 -12.50 10.97
N GLY A 85 -5.09 -11.97 9.75
CA GLY A 85 -6.25 -11.43 9.07
C GLY A 85 -6.83 -12.44 8.09
N HIS A 86 -6.29 -13.66 8.07
CA HIS A 86 -7.21 -14.78 7.99
C HIS A 86 -7.63 -15.05 9.42
N GLU A 87 -8.84 -14.61 9.78
CA GLU A 87 -9.59 -15.23 10.86
C GLU A 87 -9.40 -16.74 10.69
N SER A 88 -8.72 -17.34 11.65
CA SER A 88 -8.43 -18.77 11.62
C SER A 88 -9.76 -19.50 11.58
N ILE A 89 -10.05 -20.17 10.46
CA ILE A 89 -11.25 -21.00 10.30
C ILE A 89 -11.32 -21.96 11.48
N ARG A 90 -12.41 -21.90 12.25
CA ARG A 90 -12.58 -22.71 13.47
C ARG A 90 -13.23 -24.03 13.14
N ILE A 91 -12.97 -25.05 13.97
CA ILE A 91 -13.66 -26.33 13.88
C ILE A 91 -15.14 -26.13 14.21
N GLY A 92 -16.03 -26.65 13.37
CA GLY A 92 -17.48 -26.49 13.46
C GLY A 92 -18.03 -25.29 12.69
N GLU A 93 -17.19 -24.51 12.02
CA GLU A 93 -17.63 -23.35 11.22
C GLU A 93 -18.09 -23.79 9.82
N ASP A 94 -19.15 -23.13 9.34
CA ASP A 94 -19.69 -23.37 8.01
C ASP A 94 -18.96 -22.55 6.96
N VAL A 95 -18.50 -23.23 5.92
CA VAL A 95 -17.66 -22.65 4.87
C VAL A 95 -18.20 -22.99 3.49
N TRP A 96 -18.09 -22.05 2.57
CA TRP A 96 -18.18 -22.31 1.14
C TRP A 96 -16.89 -22.96 0.66
N VAL A 97 -17.02 -24.10 0.00
CA VAL A 97 -15.94 -24.93 -0.52
C VAL A 97 -15.90 -24.82 -2.04
N LYS A 98 -14.71 -24.51 -2.57
CA LYS A 98 -14.46 -24.52 -4.00
C LYS A 98 -14.44 -25.96 -4.54
N PRO A 99 -15.24 -26.29 -5.57
CA PRO A 99 -15.19 -27.61 -6.19
C PRO A 99 -13.89 -27.80 -7.00
N THR A 100 -13.45 -29.04 -7.13
CA THR A 100 -12.25 -29.40 -7.90
C THR A 100 -12.48 -29.14 -9.39
N GLY A 101 -11.52 -28.49 -10.06
CA GLY A 101 -11.65 -28.13 -11.48
C GLY A 101 -12.67 -27.01 -11.79
N ALA A 102 -13.07 -26.22 -10.79
CA ALA A 102 -14.02 -25.12 -10.95
C ALA A 102 -13.60 -24.12 -12.04
N ARG A 103 -14.55 -23.77 -12.91
CA ARG A 103 -14.46 -22.59 -13.79
C ARG A 103 -15.08 -21.38 -13.08
N CYS A 104 -14.85 -20.18 -13.59
CA CYS A 104 -15.40 -18.94 -13.01
C CYS A 104 -16.91 -18.96 -12.67
N PRO A 105 -17.82 -19.58 -13.45
CA PRO A 105 -19.25 -19.62 -13.10
C PRO A 105 -19.65 -20.76 -12.16
N THR A 106 -18.73 -21.62 -11.74
CA THR A 106 -19.06 -22.78 -10.90
C THR A 106 -19.41 -22.32 -9.48
N LYS A 107 -20.59 -22.72 -9.01
CA LYS A 107 -21.06 -22.43 -7.65
C LYS A 107 -20.24 -23.20 -6.61
N TRP A 108 -20.00 -22.57 -5.47
CA TRP A 108 -19.31 -23.18 -4.34
C TRP A 108 -20.32 -23.99 -3.52
N THR A 109 -19.88 -25.10 -2.94
CA THR A 109 -20.72 -25.99 -2.13
C THR A 109 -20.53 -25.68 -0.66
N ARG A 110 -21.59 -25.72 0.16
CA ARG A 110 -21.45 -25.58 1.61
C ARG A 110 -20.84 -26.85 2.21
N GLY A 111 -19.94 -26.67 3.18
CA GLY A 111 -19.37 -27.75 3.97
C GLY A 111 -19.02 -27.25 5.37
N THR A 112 -18.81 -28.17 6.31
CA THR A 112 -18.51 -27.84 7.71
C THR A 112 -17.11 -28.30 8.06
N VAL A 113 -16.38 -27.47 8.80
CA VAL A 113 -14.99 -27.75 9.18
C VAL A 113 -14.98 -28.82 10.27
N THR A 114 -14.48 -30.02 9.94
CA THR A 114 -14.43 -31.16 10.86
C THR A 114 -13.14 -31.22 11.66
N GLY A 115 -12.05 -30.62 11.17
CA GLY A 115 -10.77 -30.64 11.85
C GLY A 115 -9.74 -29.68 11.25
N SER A 116 -8.67 -29.41 11.98
CA SER A 116 -7.56 -28.57 11.49
C SER A 116 -6.26 -29.37 11.53
N GLN A 117 -5.65 -29.64 10.38
CA GLN A 117 -4.37 -30.36 10.30
C GLN A 117 -3.17 -29.42 10.34
N SER A 118 -3.28 -28.22 9.75
CA SER A 118 -2.26 -27.16 9.83
C SER A 118 -2.87 -25.78 9.57
N ARG A 119 -2.05 -24.71 9.69
CA ARG A 119 -2.48 -23.33 9.38
C ARG A 119 -3.06 -23.17 7.97
N ASN A 120 -2.57 -23.96 7.01
CA ASN A 120 -2.94 -23.84 5.61
C ASN A 120 -3.86 -24.97 5.12
N ASN A 121 -3.98 -26.07 5.89
CA ASN A 121 -4.80 -27.22 5.55
C ASN A 121 -5.82 -27.52 6.65
N VAL A 122 -7.09 -27.47 6.27
CA VAL A 122 -8.25 -27.66 7.13
C VAL A 122 -9.08 -28.80 6.55
N GLU A 123 -9.63 -29.63 7.42
CA GLU A 123 -10.49 -30.74 7.04
C GLU A 123 -11.94 -30.27 7.01
N VAL A 124 -12.61 -30.47 5.88
CA VAL A 124 -14.01 -30.10 5.65
C VAL A 124 -14.76 -31.35 5.22
N ASP A 125 -15.80 -31.70 5.97
CA ASP A 125 -16.59 -32.93 5.79
C ASP A 125 -15.73 -34.20 5.70
N GLY A 126 -14.63 -34.27 6.47
CA GLY A 126 -13.69 -35.40 6.45
C GLY A 126 -12.65 -35.36 5.32
N MET A 127 -12.63 -34.32 4.48
CA MET A 127 -11.69 -34.18 3.37
C MET A 127 -10.70 -33.03 3.62
N PRO A 128 -9.37 -33.26 3.54
CA PRO A 128 -8.38 -32.19 3.72
C PRO A 128 -8.39 -31.22 2.54
N ARG A 129 -8.48 -29.92 2.83
CA ARG A 129 -8.53 -28.82 1.86
C ARG A 129 -7.63 -27.66 2.27
N HIS A 130 -7.14 -26.91 1.28
CA HIS A 130 -6.35 -25.71 1.53
C HIS A 130 -7.26 -24.54 1.92
N VAL A 131 -6.85 -23.70 2.86
CA VAL A 131 -7.64 -22.54 3.35
C VAL A 131 -8.03 -21.53 2.26
N LEU A 132 -7.30 -21.51 1.14
CA LEU A 132 -7.61 -20.65 -0.03
C LEU A 132 -8.82 -21.14 -0.84
N ASP A 133 -9.19 -22.40 -0.70
CA ASP A 133 -10.36 -22.99 -1.36
C ASP A 133 -11.63 -22.90 -0.48
N LEU A 134 -11.55 -22.19 0.65
CA LEU A 134 -12.61 -22.02 1.63
C LEU A 134 -12.99 -20.54 1.77
N ARG A 135 -14.26 -20.26 2.02
CA ARG A 135 -14.75 -18.93 2.44
C ARG A 135 -15.73 -19.10 3.58
N VAL A 136 -15.56 -18.38 4.69
CA VAL A 136 -16.49 -18.41 5.81
C VAL A 136 -17.86 -17.92 5.36
N ILE A 137 -18.91 -18.61 5.79
CA ILE A 137 -20.28 -18.17 5.61
C ILE A 137 -20.55 -17.14 6.72
N GLN A 138 -20.73 -15.88 6.34
CA GLN A 138 -21.30 -14.90 7.26
C GLN A 138 -22.81 -15.14 7.28
N GLU A 139 -23.35 -15.52 8.43
CA GLU A 139 -24.78 -15.41 8.67
C GLU A 139 -25.10 -13.92 8.81
N ASP A 140 -25.72 -13.34 7.77
CA ASP A 140 -26.33 -12.02 7.90
C ASP A 140 -27.40 -12.14 8.98
N SER A 141 -27.11 -11.64 10.18
CA SER A 141 -28.13 -11.51 11.23
C SER A 141 -29.21 -10.59 10.67
N GLU A 142 -30.35 -11.16 10.27
CA GLU A 142 -31.59 -10.45 9.96
C GLU A 142 -32.00 -9.67 11.20
N ASN A 143 -31.54 -8.42 11.31
CA ASN A 143 -32.08 -7.45 12.24
C ASN A 143 -32.93 -6.49 11.42
N ASP A 144 -34.21 -6.83 11.32
CA ASP A 144 -35.28 -5.98 10.80
C ASP A 144 -35.36 -4.70 11.65
N GLY A 145 -34.65 -3.66 11.20
CA GLY A 145 -34.76 -2.31 11.71
C GLY A 145 -35.52 -1.43 10.72
N ASP A 146 -36.80 -1.22 11.03
CA ASP A 146 -37.70 -0.20 10.49
C ASP A 146 -37.00 1.13 10.17
N TYR A 147 -36.96 1.53 8.90
CA TYR A 147 -36.65 2.90 8.50
C TYR A 147 -37.79 3.45 7.65
N GLY A 148 -38.55 4.33 8.30
CA GLY A 148 -39.67 5.07 7.74
C GLY A 148 -39.37 5.76 6.42
N ARG A 149 -40.34 5.62 5.53
CA ARG A 149 -40.53 6.33 4.27
C ARG A 149 -40.46 7.85 4.47
N SER A 150 -39.47 8.51 3.88
CA SER A 150 -39.45 9.95 3.66
C SER A 150 -39.30 10.27 2.18
N SER A 151 -40.16 11.16 1.72
CA SER A 151 -40.48 11.53 0.35
C SER A 151 -39.30 12.15 -0.41
N HIS A 152 -39.22 11.84 -1.70
CA HIS A 152 -38.33 12.46 -2.66
C HIS A 152 -38.56 13.97 -2.81
N GLU A 153 -37.49 14.75 -2.74
CA GLU A 153 -37.35 16.01 -3.49
C GLU A 153 -36.07 15.96 -4.33
N ALA A 154 -36.25 16.06 -5.65
CA ALA A 154 -35.18 15.95 -6.64
C ALA A 154 -34.39 17.27 -6.71
N GLN A 155 -33.12 17.24 -6.30
CA GLN A 155 -32.17 18.34 -6.51
C GLN A 155 -31.25 18.06 -7.72
N PRO A 156 -30.89 19.09 -8.50
CA PRO A 156 -30.29 18.94 -9.82
C PRO A 156 -28.88 18.36 -9.76
N GLN A 157 -28.58 17.45 -10.69
CA GLN A 157 -27.28 16.80 -10.84
C GLN A 157 -26.19 17.84 -11.14
N THR A 158 -25.41 18.20 -10.12
CA THR A 158 -24.15 18.90 -10.32
C THR A 158 -23.13 17.91 -10.86
N LEU A 159 -22.46 18.28 -11.95
CA LEU A 159 -21.39 17.48 -12.55
C LEU A 159 -20.34 17.15 -11.48
N ARG A 160 -20.09 15.85 -11.27
CA ARG A 160 -19.03 15.35 -10.39
C ARG A 160 -17.66 15.80 -10.90
N ARG A 161 -17.24 17.01 -10.53
CA ARG A 161 -15.84 17.41 -10.62
C ARG A 161 -15.10 16.74 -9.48
N SER A 162 -13.92 16.18 -9.73
CA SER A 162 -13.07 15.65 -8.67
C SER A 162 -12.68 16.79 -7.72
N GLN A 163 -13.37 16.90 -6.58
CA GLN A 163 -12.92 17.71 -5.46
C GLN A 163 -11.76 16.98 -4.77
N ARG A 164 -10.62 16.89 -5.45
CA ARG A 164 -9.37 16.68 -4.73
C ARG A 164 -8.99 18.02 -4.15
N GLU A 165 -9.39 18.27 -2.91
CA GLU A 165 -8.74 19.29 -2.11
C GLU A 165 -7.24 19.01 -2.14
N ARG A 166 -6.48 19.98 -2.67
CA ARG A 166 -5.03 19.89 -2.65
C ARG A 166 -4.63 20.15 -1.21
N HIS A 167 -4.37 19.09 -0.45
CA HIS A 167 -3.71 19.26 0.83
C HIS A 167 -2.37 19.97 0.59
N PRO A 168 -2.09 21.07 1.30
CA PRO A 168 -0.79 21.71 1.24
C PRO A 168 0.28 20.69 1.65
N PRO A 169 1.47 20.75 1.04
CA PRO A 169 2.51 19.77 1.30
C PRO A 169 3.00 19.90 2.75
N ARG A 170 3.08 18.74 3.42
CA ARG A 170 3.31 18.58 4.87
C ARG A 170 4.57 19.25 5.44
N TRP A 171 5.55 19.58 4.58
CA TRP A 171 6.78 20.27 4.98
C TRP A 171 6.55 21.73 5.39
N MET A 172 5.38 22.32 5.08
CA MET A 172 5.02 23.65 5.55
C MET A 172 4.87 23.70 7.08
N ASP A 173 4.48 22.60 7.72
CA ASP A 173 4.29 22.53 9.18
C ASP A 173 5.63 22.45 9.95
N ASP A 174 6.72 22.08 9.27
CA ASP A 174 8.05 21.91 9.87
C ASP A 174 8.79 23.24 10.11
N TYR A 175 8.23 24.39 9.69
CA TYR A 175 8.86 25.71 9.75
C TYR A 175 8.21 26.70 10.75
N VAL A 176 7.32 26.25 11.63
CA VAL A 176 6.77 27.12 12.68
C VAL A 176 7.79 27.23 13.83
N THR A 177 8.40 28.40 13.97
CA THR A 177 9.28 28.83 15.07
C THR A 177 8.57 28.89 16.41
#